data_AF-A0A957LBU6-F1
#
_entry.id   AF-A0A957LBU6-F1
#
_cell.length_a   1.000
_cell.length_b   1.000
_cell.length_c   1.000
_cell.angle_alpha   90.00
_cell.angle_beta   90.00
_cell.angle_gamma   90.00
#
_symmetry.space_group_name_H-M   'P 1'
#
loop_
_entity.id
_entity.type
_entity.pdbx_description
1 polymer ?
#
loop_
_entity_poly.entity_id
_entity_poly.type
_entity_poly.pdbx_seq_one_letter_code
_entity_poly.pdbx_strand_id
1 'polypeptide(L)'
;MSSLTRIFVLTAGVLLLLTAGLSAAAPTAVGDPLPRVVCSGGYTATIFAEGLSSPDGLAFDPISGQLTVAEESAGEVSQIPVGGGTPVTLMSGLTAPEGIAYDGMGNLYVVEDTLNGRLVKYDSSGITSTLAISLTYPEGVTVGHD
;
A
#
# COMPACT_ATOMS: atom_id res chain seq x y z
N MET A 1 3.18 20.62 -13.15
CA MET A 1 2.63 19.27 -13.35
C MET A 1 2.80 18.55 -12.02
N SER A 2 1.74 18.39 -11.23
CA SER A 2 1.82 17.61 -9.99
C SER A 2 2.16 16.17 -10.38
N SER A 3 3.24 15.63 -9.82
CA SER A 3 3.52 14.20 -9.97
C SER A 3 2.46 13.46 -9.18
N LEU A 4 1.59 12.71 -9.85
CA LEU A 4 0.68 11.80 -9.16
C LEU A 4 1.53 10.69 -8.55
N THR A 5 1.43 10.46 -7.24
CA THR A 5 2.07 9.31 -6.61
C THR A 5 1.28 8.05 -6.93
N ARG A 6 2.00 6.94 -7.15
CA ARG A 6 1.45 5.69 -7.70
C ARG A 6 1.92 4.51 -6.89
N ILE A 7 1.04 3.51 -6.75
CA ILE A 7 1.41 2.17 -6.28
C ILE A 7 1.44 1.24 -7.49
N PHE A 8 2.46 0.38 -7.54
CA PHE A 8 2.59 -0.64 -8.57
C PHE A 8 2.35 -2.03 -7.97
N VAL A 9 1.74 -2.91 -8.77
CA VAL A 9 1.70 -4.35 -8.49
C VAL A 9 2.65 -5.06 -9.44
N LEU A 10 3.44 -5.99 -8.91
CA LEU A 10 4.28 -6.87 -9.70
C LEU A 10 3.56 -8.21 -9.90
N THR A 11 3.54 -8.66 -11.14
CA THR A 11 3.06 -10.00 -11.49
C THR A 11 4.21 -10.82 -12.06
N ALA A 12 4.33 -12.07 -11.60
CA ALA A 12 5.26 -13.04 -12.17
C ALA A 12 4.55 -13.79 -13.30
N GLY A 13 5.10 -13.75 -14.51
CA GLY A 13 4.61 -14.55 -15.63
C GLY A 13 5.46 -15.81 -15.80
N VAL A 14 4.88 -16.99 -15.54
CA VAL A 14 5.46 -18.27 -16.03
C VAL A 14 4.74 -18.61 -17.34
N LEU A 15 5.40 -18.38 -18.48
CA LEU A 15 4.95 -18.93 -19.75
C LEU A 15 5.57 -20.33 -19.91
N LEU A 16 4.81 -21.37 -19.53
CA LEU A 16 5.20 -22.75 -19.82
C LEU A 16 4.87 -23.07 -21.29
N LEU A 17 5.76 -22.73 -22.21
CA LEU A 17 5.66 -23.13 -23.62
C LEU A 17 6.50 -24.40 -23.87
N LEU A 18 5.85 -25.56 -23.81
CA LEU A 18 6.34 -26.77 -24.46
C LEU A 18 6.13 -26.60 -25.97
N THR A 19 7.13 -26.07 -26.68
CA THR A 19 7.54 -26.49 -28.04
C THR A 19 8.68 -25.60 -28.54
N ALA A 20 9.59 -26.23 -29.28
CA ALA A 20 10.90 -25.72 -29.62
C ALA A 20 10.88 -24.46 -30.50
N GLY A 21 11.79 -23.54 -30.18
CA GLY A 21 12.34 -22.56 -31.10
C GLY A 21 11.57 -21.24 -31.18
N LEU A 22 12.02 -20.24 -30.43
CA LEU A 22 12.05 -18.85 -30.89
C LEU A 22 13.00 -18.04 -29.98
N SER A 23 13.86 -17.23 -30.60
CA SER A 23 14.81 -16.37 -29.90
C SER A 23 14.08 -15.49 -28.89
N ALA A 24 14.66 -15.33 -27.71
CA ALA A 24 14.21 -14.35 -26.72
C ALA A 24 14.25 -12.95 -27.35
N ALA A 25 13.10 -12.49 -27.84
CA ALA A 25 12.91 -11.07 -28.11
C ALA A 25 12.98 -10.37 -26.75
N ALA A 26 13.83 -9.34 -26.65
CA ALA A 26 13.85 -8.43 -25.51
C ALA A 26 12.41 -7.97 -25.20
N PRO A 27 12.04 -7.77 -23.92
CA PRO A 27 10.68 -7.45 -23.54
C PRO A 27 10.21 -6.18 -24.26
N THR A 28 9.43 -6.36 -25.31
CA THR A 28 8.65 -5.29 -25.93
C THR A 28 7.54 -4.95 -24.96
N ALA A 29 7.58 -3.71 -24.45
CA ALA A 29 6.59 -3.15 -23.55
C ALA A 29 5.16 -3.43 -24.07
N VAL A 30 4.43 -4.26 -23.33
CA VAL A 30 2.98 -4.37 -23.48
C VAL A 30 2.38 -3.72 -22.24
N GLY A 31 1.96 -2.45 -22.35
CA GLY A 31 0.99 -1.87 -21.43
C GLY A 31 1.16 -0.40 -21.03
N ASP A 32 2.38 0.06 -20.69
CA ASP A 32 2.60 1.45 -20.24
C ASP A 32 4.07 1.87 -20.42
N PRO A 33 4.40 2.97 -21.14
CA PRO A 33 5.76 3.47 -21.25
C PRO A 33 6.09 4.37 -20.06
N LEU A 34 6.28 3.81 -18.87
CA LEU A 34 6.86 4.56 -17.76
C LEU A 34 8.38 4.36 -17.76
N PRO A 35 9.20 5.36 -18.15
CA PRO A 35 10.64 5.19 -18.33
C PRO A 35 11.43 4.93 -17.03
N ARG A 36 10.77 4.74 -15.88
CA ARG A 36 11.41 4.61 -14.56
C ARG A 36 11.31 3.24 -13.91
N VAL A 37 10.34 2.40 -14.27
CA VAL A 37 10.19 1.07 -13.65
C VAL A 37 10.77 0.01 -14.57
N VAL A 38 11.97 -0.46 -14.23
CA VAL A 38 12.64 -1.55 -14.94
C VAL A 38 12.46 -2.82 -14.12
N CYS A 39 11.74 -3.79 -14.67
CA CYS A 39 11.54 -5.09 -14.03
C CYS A 39 12.59 -6.10 -14.49
N SER A 40 13.02 -6.97 -13.58
CA SER A 40 13.77 -8.18 -13.94
C SER A 40 12.95 -9.06 -14.88
N GLY A 41 13.62 -9.86 -15.72
CA GLY A 41 12.94 -10.77 -16.65
C GLY A 41 11.96 -11.71 -15.93
N GLY A 42 10.76 -11.87 -16.50
CA GLY A 42 9.66 -12.65 -15.91
C GLY A 42 8.71 -11.85 -15.01
N TYR A 43 9.02 -10.58 -14.73
CA TYR A 43 8.17 -9.67 -13.98
C TYR A 43 7.66 -8.53 -14.85
N THR A 44 6.40 -8.15 -14.62
CA THR A 44 5.80 -6.93 -15.17
C THR A 44 5.22 -6.11 -14.02
N ALA A 45 5.46 -4.81 -14.04
CA ALA A 45 4.82 -3.87 -13.13
C ALA A 45 3.68 -3.15 -13.85
N THR A 46 2.54 -3.06 -13.19
CA THR A 46 1.39 -2.27 -13.65
C THR A 46 0.97 -1.33 -12.54
N ILE A 47 0.42 -0.17 -12.92
CA ILE A 47 -0.18 0.76 -11.96
C ILE A 47 -1.36 0.06 -11.29
N PHE A 48 -1.34 0.02 -9.96
CA PHE A 48 -2.43 -0.51 -9.13
C PHE A 48 -3.35 0.61 -8.64
N ALA A 49 -2.77 1.75 -8.26
CA ALA A 49 -3.51 2.96 -7.89
C ALA A 49 -2.69 4.22 -8.18
N GLU A 50 -3.40 5.34 -8.34
CA GLU A 50 -2.84 6.68 -8.55
C GLU A 50 -3.57 7.69 -7.67
N GLY A 51 -3.04 8.91 -7.61
CA GLY A 51 -3.67 10.03 -6.91
C GLY A 51 -3.38 10.06 -5.41
N LEU A 52 -2.38 9.30 -4.96
CA LEU A 52 -1.99 9.22 -3.56
C LEU A 52 -1.04 10.37 -3.18
N SER A 53 -1.06 10.75 -1.90
CA SER A 53 -0.29 11.85 -1.31
C SER A 53 0.75 11.34 -0.31
N SER A 54 1.99 11.15 -0.76
CA SER A 54 3.09 10.56 0.04
C SER A 54 2.65 9.24 0.70
N PRO A 55 2.32 8.19 -0.10
CA PRO A 55 1.97 6.89 0.45
C PRO A 55 3.21 6.26 1.11
N ASP A 56 3.05 5.81 2.35
CA ASP A 56 4.15 5.22 3.14
C ASP A 56 3.82 3.78 3.57
N GLY A 57 3.08 3.62 4.67
CA GLY A 57 2.63 2.32 5.15
C GLY A 57 1.58 1.68 4.24
N LEU A 58 1.77 0.38 3.97
CA LEU A 58 0.89 -0.43 3.14
C LEU A 58 0.52 -1.73 3.87
N ALA A 59 -0.75 -2.09 3.90
CA ALA A 59 -1.21 -3.36 4.44
C ALA A 59 -2.47 -3.85 3.72
N PHE A 60 -2.56 -5.15 3.45
CA PHE A 60 -3.81 -5.74 3.01
C PHE A 60 -4.74 -5.98 4.19
N ASP A 61 -5.99 -5.54 4.06
CA ASP A 61 -7.05 -5.91 4.99
C ASP A 61 -7.27 -7.44 4.91
N PRO A 62 -7.06 -8.18 6.01
CA PRO A 62 -7.17 -9.63 6.01
C PRO A 62 -8.60 -10.15 5.79
N ILE A 63 -9.61 -9.28 5.93
CA ILE A 63 -11.02 -9.63 5.76
C ILE A 63 -11.47 -9.33 4.32
N SER A 64 -11.26 -8.10 3.84
CA SER A 64 -11.75 -7.69 2.51
C SER A 64 -10.76 -7.92 1.37
N GLY A 65 -9.47 -8.09 1.69
CA GLY A 65 -8.38 -8.17 0.70
C GLY A 65 -8.04 -6.84 0.02
N GLN A 66 -8.65 -5.73 0.45
CA GLN A 66 -8.35 -4.40 -0.06
C GLN A 66 -6.98 -3.94 0.43
N LEU A 67 -6.29 -3.13 -0.37
CA LEU A 67 -5.01 -2.53 0.03
C LEU A 67 -5.30 -1.24 0.80
N THR A 68 -4.81 -1.16 2.02
CA THR A 68 -4.85 0.05 2.85
C THR A 68 -3.51 0.76 2.75
N VAL A 69 -3.54 2.08 2.69
CA VAL A 69 -2.39 2.97 2.46
C VAL A 69 -2.44 4.11 3.44
N ALA A 70 -1.37 4.32 4.21
CA ALA A 70 -1.16 5.57 4.93
C ALA A 70 -0.64 6.64 3.98
N GLU A 71 -1.34 7.76 3.90
CA GLU A 71 -1.01 8.90 3.05
C GLU A 71 -0.49 10.05 3.95
N GLU A 72 0.81 10.00 4.22
CA GLU A 72 1.50 10.81 5.22
C GLU A 72 1.21 12.32 5.04
N SER A 73 1.39 12.83 3.82
CA SER A 73 1.19 14.25 3.51
C SER A 73 -0.27 14.68 3.49
N ALA A 74 -1.21 13.75 3.29
CA ALA A 74 -2.64 14.04 3.38
C ALA A 74 -3.20 13.92 4.81
N GLY A 75 -2.48 13.29 5.73
CA GLY A 75 -2.97 13.05 7.09
C GLY A 75 -4.17 12.08 7.10
N GLU A 76 -4.18 11.14 6.17
CA GLU A 76 -5.28 10.19 5.98
C GLU A 76 -4.78 8.77 5.74
N VAL A 77 -5.70 7.81 5.87
CA VAL A 77 -5.49 6.43 5.44
C VAL A 77 -6.59 6.11 4.44
N SER A 78 -6.21 5.56 3.29
CA SER A 78 -7.11 5.21 2.20
C SER A 78 -7.14 3.71 1.95
N GLN A 79 -8.28 3.21 1.47
CA GLN A 79 -8.44 1.85 0.95
C GLN A 79 -8.53 1.88 -0.57
N ILE A 80 -7.84 0.94 -1.21
CA ILE A 80 -7.86 0.70 -2.64
C ILE A 80 -8.60 -0.63 -2.87
N PRO A 81 -9.60 -0.66 -3.78
CA PRO A 81 -10.33 -1.88 -4.10
C PRO A 81 -9.46 -3.06 -4.51
N VAL A 82 -9.97 -4.28 -4.29
CA VAL A 82 -9.32 -5.50 -4.79
C VAL A 82 -9.16 -5.40 -6.31
N GLY A 83 -7.93 -5.57 -6.79
CA GLY A 83 -7.58 -5.43 -8.21
C GLY A 83 -7.16 -4.01 -8.63
N GLY A 84 -7.17 -3.05 -7.71
CA GLY A 84 -6.69 -1.68 -7.93
C GLY A 84 -7.81 -0.69 -8.26
N GLY A 85 -7.44 0.56 -8.50
CA GLY A 85 -8.36 1.64 -8.85
C GLY A 85 -8.24 2.87 -7.96
N THR A 86 -9.34 3.62 -7.86
CA THR A 86 -9.40 4.88 -7.12
C THR A 86 -9.34 4.63 -5.60
N PRO A 87 -8.40 5.26 -4.87
CA PRO A 87 -8.39 5.23 -3.41
C PRO A 87 -9.66 5.84 -2.80
N VAL A 88 -10.11 5.30 -1.68
CA VAL A 88 -11.24 5.79 -0.88
C VAL A 88 -10.76 6.03 0.54
N THR A 89 -10.89 7.26 1.05
CA THR A 89 -10.48 7.61 2.42
C THR A 89 -11.23 6.75 3.44
N LEU A 90 -10.49 6.03 4.27
CA LEU A 90 -10.98 5.23 5.40
C LEU A 90 -10.93 6.02 6.71
N MET A 91 -9.84 6.76 6.93
CA MET A 91 -9.63 7.62 8.10
C MET A 91 -8.99 8.94 7.69
N SER A 92 -9.27 10.00 8.43
CA SER A 92 -8.64 11.31 8.25
C SER A 92 -8.38 11.98 9.59
N GLY A 93 -7.63 13.09 9.58
CA GLY A 93 -7.28 13.83 10.79
C GLY A 93 -6.11 13.20 11.57
N LEU A 94 -5.25 12.47 10.87
CA LEU A 94 -3.99 11.96 11.39
C LEU A 94 -2.87 12.97 11.11
N THR A 95 -1.80 12.89 11.89
CA THR A 95 -0.59 13.69 11.72
C THR A 95 0.54 12.79 11.24
N ALA A 96 0.97 12.95 9.99
CA ALA A 96 2.02 12.11 9.37
C ALA A 96 1.81 10.60 9.63
N PRO A 97 0.67 10.01 9.21
CA PRO A 97 0.48 8.57 9.35
C PRO A 97 1.56 7.83 8.55
N GLU A 98 2.24 6.89 9.19
CA GLU A 98 3.36 6.16 8.60
C GLU A 98 3.07 4.65 8.61
N GLY A 99 3.54 3.92 9.63
CA GLY A 99 3.34 2.48 9.73
C GLY A 99 1.89 2.08 9.97
N ILE A 100 1.45 1.04 9.25
CA ILE A 100 0.13 0.43 9.45
C ILE A 100 0.20 -1.09 9.55
N ALA A 101 -0.70 -1.69 10.34
CA ALA A 101 -0.84 -3.13 10.44
C ALA A 101 -2.29 -3.52 10.78
N TYR A 102 -2.72 -4.67 10.28
CA TYR A 102 -3.99 -5.29 10.67
C TYR A 102 -3.78 -6.40 11.70
N ASP A 103 -4.73 -6.57 12.61
CA ASP A 103 -4.88 -7.82 13.36
C ASP A 103 -5.78 -8.83 12.61
N GLY A 104 -5.84 -10.07 13.12
CA GLY A 104 -6.65 -11.13 12.52
C GLY A 104 -8.17 -10.91 12.59
N MET A 105 -8.63 -9.89 13.32
CA MET A 105 -10.04 -9.52 13.43
C MET A 105 -10.41 -8.36 12.50
N GLY A 106 -9.46 -7.87 11.69
CA GLY A 106 -9.66 -6.74 10.78
C GLY A 106 -9.59 -5.37 11.45
N ASN A 107 -9.03 -5.28 12.66
CA ASN A 107 -8.73 -3.97 13.23
C ASN A 107 -7.42 -3.43 12.66
N LEU A 108 -7.42 -2.17 12.26
CA LEU A 108 -6.27 -1.47 11.71
C LEU A 108 -5.58 -0.67 12.81
N TYR A 109 -4.25 -0.72 12.82
CA TYR A 109 -3.37 0.01 13.71
C TYR A 109 -2.51 0.93 12.87
N VAL A 110 -2.38 2.19 13.29
CA VAL A 110 -1.63 3.24 12.58
C VAL A 110 -0.76 3.98 13.57
N VAL A 111 0.50 4.20 13.21
CA VAL A 111 1.40 5.10 13.95
C VAL A 111 1.54 6.43 13.22
N GLU A 112 1.67 7.50 14.00
CA GLU A 112 1.88 8.86 13.51
C GLU A 112 3.33 9.27 13.74
N ASP A 113 4.07 9.48 12.65
CA ASP A 113 5.49 9.81 12.65
C ASP A 113 5.71 11.28 12.97
N THR A 114 5.60 11.57 14.26
CA THR A 114 5.78 12.92 14.74
C THR A 114 6.26 12.93 16.19
N LEU A 115 6.71 14.09 16.64
CA LEU A 115 6.97 14.32 18.05
C LEU A 115 5.64 14.29 18.82
N ASN A 116 5.54 13.43 19.81
CA ASN A 116 4.29 13.08 20.50
C ASN A 116 3.29 12.30 19.64
N GLY A 117 3.79 11.50 18.70
CA GLY A 117 2.99 10.60 17.88
C GLY A 117 2.09 9.66 18.70
N ARG A 118 1.03 9.19 18.06
CA ARG A 118 0.04 8.29 18.63
C ARG A 118 0.11 6.92 17.96
N LEU A 119 -0.28 5.89 18.71
CA LEU A 119 -0.78 4.64 18.13
C LEU A 119 -2.30 4.72 18.12
N VAL A 120 -2.88 4.72 16.92
CA VAL A 120 -4.31 4.82 16.68
C VAL A 120 -4.83 3.46 16.21
N LYS A 121 -5.95 3.02 16.75
CA LYS A 121 -6.69 1.84 16.31
C LYS A 121 -7.99 2.27 15.65
N TYR A 122 -8.28 1.70 14.49
CA TYR A 122 -9.57 1.72 13.82
C TYR A 122 -10.15 0.33 13.83
N ASP A 123 -11.23 0.14 14.59
CA ASP A 123 -11.82 -1.18 14.73
C ASP A 123 -12.72 -1.56 13.56
N SER A 124 -13.09 -2.84 13.49
CA SER A 124 -13.96 -3.37 12.43
C SER A 124 -15.39 -2.82 12.45
N SER A 125 -15.77 -2.08 13.50
CA SER A 125 -17.05 -1.36 13.58
C SER A 125 -16.94 0.10 13.11
N GLY A 126 -15.75 0.52 12.66
CA GLY A 126 -15.48 1.85 12.15
C GLY A 126 -15.18 2.90 13.23
N ILE A 127 -14.84 2.46 14.45
CA ILE A 127 -14.55 3.36 15.56
C ILE A 127 -13.04 3.54 15.74
N THR A 128 -12.63 4.80 15.85
CA THR A 128 -11.24 5.19 16.12
C THR A 128 -10.98 5.36 17.61
N SER A 129 -9.87 4.82 18.10
CA SER A 129 -9.39 5.02 19.48
C SER A 129 -7.87 5.24 19.50
N THR A 130 -7.38 5.98 20.50
CA THR A 130 -5.94 6.15 20.73
C THR A 130 -5.49 5.17 21.80
N LEU A 131 -4.52 4.32 21.47
CA LEU A 131 -3.98 3.29 22.35
C LEU A 131 -2.71 3.72 23.07
N ALA A 132 -1.90 4.55 22.43
CA ALA A 132 -0.69 5.13 23.02
C ALA A 132 -0.49 6.56 22.51
N ILE A 133 0.21 7.36 23.31
CA ILE A 133 0.60 8.75 23.01
C ILE A 133 2.06 8.95 23.38
N SER A 134 2.62 10.12 23.04
CA SER A 134 4.00 10.49 23.38
C SER A 134 5.03 9.56 22.75
N LEU A 135 4.70 8.92 21.63
CA LEU A 135 5.67 8.23 20.80
C LEU A 135 6.57 9.27 20.14
N THR A 136 7.83 8.92 19.91
CA THR A 136 8.82 9.82 19.30
C THR A 136 9.21 9.23 17.96
N TYR A 137 8.70 9.82 16.88
CA TYR A 137 8.93 9.40 15.49
C TYR A 137 8.78 7.87 15.26
N PRO A 138 7.59 7.30 15.58
CA PRO A 138 7.33 5.88 15.37
C PRO A 138 7.08 5.57 13.89
N GLU A 139 7.94 4.75 13.28
CA GLU A 139 7.77 4.46 11.85
C GLU A 139 7.04 3.16 11.55
N GLY A 140 7.35 2.09 12.28
CA GLY A 140 6.79 0.76 12.06
C GLY A 140 5.81 0.34 13.14
N VAL A 141 4.77 -0.41 12.74
CA VAL A 141 3.89 -1.15 13.65
C VAL A 141 3.66 -2.56 13.11
N THR A 142 3.58 -3.55 14.00
CA THR A 142 3.21 -4.92 13.66
C THR A 142 2.31 -5.49 14.75
N VAL A 143 1.48 -6.45 14.40
CA VAL A 143 0.61 -7.18 15.33
C VAL A 143 1.14 -8.61 15.43
N GLY A 144 1.37 -9.09 16.65
CA GLY A 144 1.82 -10.46 16.90
C GLY A 144 0.73 -11.50 16.59
N HIS A 145 1.16 -12.72 16.25
CA HIS A 145 0.31 -13.90 16.15
C HIS A 145 0.42 -14.68 17.46
N ASP A 146 -0.32 -14.31 18.50
CA ASP A 146 -0.44 -15.08 19.74
C ASP A 146 -1.53 -16.16 19.67
#